data_AF-A0A937X9L2-F1
#
_entry.id   AF-A0A937X9L2-F1
#
_cell.length_a   1.000
_cell.length_b   1.000
_cell.length_c   1.000
_cell.angle_alpha   90.00
_cell.angle_beta   90.00
_cell.angle_gamma   90.00
#
_symmetry.space_group_name_H-M   'P 1'
#
loop_
_entity.id
_entity.type
_entity.pdbx_description
1 polymer ?
#
loop_
_entity_poly.entity_id
_entity_poly.type
_entity_poly.pdbx_seq_one_letter_code
_entity_poly.pdbx_strand_id
1 'polypeptide(L)'
;CADCARRIETNPLRVLDCKVPRCKTLNEVAPGLELCASCQTHFETVRRTLDSLSIPVVINAKLVRGLDYYSRTVFEIVPASGQGKTQGTVCAGGRYDKLVEHLGGPATPAVGWALGEERVAAWLVEDIGQLSPGDVERLGSPEITLFIGILTPEAIAAAMATAIVLRRSGVTTSVSFDAAKPDKLLRQAIRLGARYLALIGPDELASGQVTLKDLETREQRVMPLNGDALAESLGLSQPPDMSAILER
;
A
#
# COMPACT_ATOMS: atom_id res chain seq x y z
N CYS A 1 6.89 -2.03 34.52
CA CYS A 1 8.31 -2.37 34.73
C CYS A 1 9.11 -1.08 34.89
N ALA A 2 10.40 -1.14 35.23
CA ALA A 2 11.24 0.05 35.38
C ALA A 2 11.24 0.95 34.14
N ASP A 3 11.25 0.35 32.94
CA ASP A 3 11.21 1.11 31.69
C ASP A 3 9.86 1.81 31.45
N CYS A 4 8.73 1.17 31.78
CA CYS A 4 7.43 1.84 31.75
C CYS A 4 7.37 3.04 32.71
N ALA A 5 7.91 2.90 33.93
CA ALA A 5 7.93 3.98 34.90
C ALA A 5 8.68 5.20 34.37
N ARG A 6 9.82 4.98 33.71
CA ARG A 6 10.57 6.04 33.01
C ARG A 6 9.79 6.63 31.83
N ARG A 7 9.17 5.78 31.00
CA ARG A 7 8.41 6.22 29.81
C ARG A 7 7.18 7.04 30.17
N ILE A 8 6.53 6.80 31.30
CA ILE A 8 5.38 7.60 31.76
C ILE A 8 5.74 9.09 31.84
N GLU A 9 6.95 9.42 32.29
CA GLU A 9 7.35 10.82 32.45
C GLU A 9 7.73 11.50 31.13
N THR A 10 8.29 10.73 30.17
CA THR A 10 8.84 11.32 28.93
C THR A 10 7.92 11.15 27.73
N ASN A 11 7.32 9.97 27.57
CA ASN A 11 6.44 9.63 26.46
C ASN A 11 5.49 8.48 26.89
N PRO A 12 4.35 8.82 27.53
CA PRO A 12 3.40 7.85 28.05
C PRO A 12 2.90 6.84 27.01
N LEU A 13 2.80 7.23 25.74
CA LEU A 13 2.33 6.34 24.66
C LEU A 13 3.26 5.15 24.45
N ARG A 14 4.56 5.27 24.73
CA ARG A 14 5.51 4.14 24.62
C ARG A 14 5.29 3.07 25.68
N VAL A 15 4.48 3.32 26.70
CA VAL A 15 4.05 2.29 27.65
C VAL A 15 3.16 1.25 26.97
N LEU A 16 2.33 1.67 26.00
CA LEU A 16 1.42 0.81 25.26
C LEU A 16 2.15 -0.26 24.42
N ASP A 17 3.40 0.00 24.02
CA ASP A 17 4.26 -0.93 23.29
C ASP A 17 5.10 -1.86 24.18
N CYS A 18 4.92 -1.82 25.50
CA CYS A 18 5.73 -2.65 26.40
C CYS A 18 5.48 -4.14 26.16
N LYS A 19 6.56 -4.92 25.96
CA LYS A 19 6.47 -6.35 25.69
C LYS A 19 6.44 -7.23 26.95
N VAL A 20 6.64 -6.65 28.14
CA VAL A 20 6.60 -7.37 29.42
C VAL A 20 5.17 -7.88 29.67
N PRO A 21 4.94 -9.19 29.92
CA PRO A 21 3.60 -9.76 30.04
C PRO A 21 2.68 -9.02 31.02
N ARG A 22 3.17 -8.73 32.23
CA ARG A 22 2.41 -7.94 33.23
C ARG A 22 2.02 -6.55 32.72
N CYS A 23 2.88 -5.90 31.94
CA CYS A 23 2.58 -4.58 31.37
C CYS A 23 1.56 -4.68 30.24
N LYS A 24 1.60 -5.74 29.41
CA LYS A 24 0.59 -5.97 28.38
C LYS A 24 -0.81 -6.09 28.96
N THR A 25 -0.99 -6.91 30.00
CA THR A 25 -2.29 -7.06 30.69
C THR A 25 -2.78 -5.72 31.26
N LEU A 26 -1.89 -4.89 31.80
CA LEU A 26 -2.27 -3.55 32.28
C LEU A 26 -2.65 -2.60 31.13
N ASN A 27 -2.03 -2.74 29.96
CA ASN A 27 -2.35 -1.92 28.79
C ASN A 27 -3.71 -2.31 28.15
N GLU A 28 -4.26 -3.49 28.45
CA GLU A 28 -5.58 -3.90 27.95
C GLU A 28 -6.71 -2.99 28.48
N VAL A 29 -6.55 -2.44 29.67
CA VAL A 29 -7.52 -1.49 30.26
C VAL A 29 -7.20 -0.02 29.99
N ALA A 30 -6.07 0.27 29.35
CA ALA A 30 -5.69 1.65 29.03
C ALA A 30 -6.64 2.26 27.98
N PRO A 31 -7.01 3.54 28.12
CA PRO A 31 -7.82 4.23 27.13
C PRO A 31 -7.08 4.32 25.78
N GLY A 32 -7.84 4.32 24.69
CA GLY A 32 -7.31 4.59 23.36
C GLY A 32 -6.94 6.07 23.18
N LEU A 33 -6.25 6.38 22.09
CA LEU A 33 -5.95 7.77 21.74
C LEU A 33 -7.23 8.49 21.26
N GLU A 34 -7.57 9.63 21.86
CA GLU A 34 -8.58 10.53 21.33
C GLU A 34 -7.97 11.45 20.27
N LEU A 35 -8.63 11.54 19.11
CA LEU A 35 -8.18 12.38 18.00
C LEU A 35 -8.82 13.77 18.09
N CYS A 36 -8.01 14.82 17.91
CA CYS A 36 -8.55 16.15 17.66
C CYS A 36 -9.26 16.19 16.30
N ALA A 37 -10.12 17.20 16.08
CA ALA A 37 -10.97 17.29 14.88
C ALA A 37 -10.17 17.16 13.55
N SER A 38 -9.02 17.82 13.43
CA SER A 38 -8.21 17.75 12.22
C SER A 38 -7.58 16.37 11.98
N CYS A 39 -7.22 15.66 13.05
CA CYS A 39 -6.72 14.29 12.97
C CYS A 39 -7.85 13.31 12.64
N GLN A 40 -9.04 13.53 13.19
CA GLN A 40 -10.23 12.75 12.88
C GLN A 40 -10.59 12.85 11.39
N THR A 41 -10.63 14.06 10.83
CA THR A 41 -10.88 14.27 9.39
C THR A 41 -9.84 13.53 8.54
N HIS A 42 -8.55 13.66 8.86
CA HIS A 42 -7.50 12.96 8.13
C HIS A 42 -7.64 11.44 8.20
N PHE A 43 -7.93 10.90 9.39
CA PHE A 43 -8.12 9.47 9.61
C PHE A 43 -9.32 8.94 8.81
N GLU A 44 -10.44 9.67 8.81
CA GLU A 44 -11.62 9.30 8.02
C GLU A 44 -11.36 9.35 6.51
N THR A 45 -10.62 10.34 6.01
CA THR A 45 -10.22 10.38 4.60
C THR A 45 -9.43 9.12 4.23
N VAL A 46 -8.44 8.74 5.04
CA VAL A 46 -7.65 7.52 4.82
C VAL A 46 -8.54 6.27 4.82
N ARG A 47 -9.45 6.15 5.79
CA ARG A 47 -10.39 5.01 5.87
C ARG A 47 -11.28 4.93 4.63
N ARG A 48 -11.95 6.02 4.26
CA ARG A 48 -12.82 6.06 3.08
C ARG A 48 -12.06 5.71 1.80
N THR A 49 -10.81 6.15 1.66
CA THR A 49 -9.96 5.78 0.53
C THR A 49 -9.65 4.28 0.53
N LEU A 50 -9.25 3.70 1.66
CA LEU A 50 -8.99 2.26 1.76
C LEU A 50 -10.24 1.42 1.48
N ASP A 51 -11.40 1.84 2.00
CA ASP A 51 -12.69 1.21 1.77
C ASP A 51 -13.06 1.25 0.27
N SER A 52 -12.88 2.40 -0.39
CA SER A 52 -13.12 2.54 -1.84
C SER A 52 -12.23 1.64 -2.71
N LEU A 53 -11.07 1.26 -2.18
CA LEU A 53 -10.11 0.37 -2.82
C LEU A 53 -10.29 -1.10 -2.40
N SER A 54 -11.31 -1.41 -1.59
CA SER A 54 -11.57 -2.75 -1.04
C SER A 54 -10.33 -3.35 -0.35
N ILE A 55 -9.65 -2.52 0.43
CA ILE A 55 -8.50 -2.92 1.26
C ILE A 55 -9.02 -3.11 2.70
N PRO A 56 -9.12 -4.36 3.19
CA PRO A 56 -9.61 -4.61 4.54
C PRO A 56 -8.62 -4.10 5.59
N VAL A 57 -9.14 -3.45 6.63
CA VAL A 57 -8.33 -2.92 7.74
C VAL A 57 -8.98 -3.20 9.10
N VAL A 58 -8.15 -3.45 10.11
CA VAL A 58 -8.57 -3.56 11.51
C VAL A 58 -8.08 -2.34 12.26
N ILE A 59 -8.99 -1.60 12.89
CA ILE A 59 -8.64 -0.39 13.66
C ILE A 59 -8.13 -0.80 15.04
N ASN A 60 -6.86 -0.47 15.32
CA ASN A 60 -6.24 -0.64 16.62
C ASN A 60 -5.96 0.72 17.26
N ALA A 61 -6.83 1.17 18.17
CA ALA A 61 -6.68 2.44 18.90
C ALA A 61 -5.46 2.51 19.83
N LYS A 62 -4.76 1.39 20.02
CA LYS A 62 -3.55 1.25 20.85
C LYS A 62 -2.28 1.04 20.02
N LEU A 63 -2.38 1.11 18.69
CA LEU A 63 -1.22 1.00 17.83
C LEU A 63 -0.35 2.24 17.99
N VAL A 64 0.79 2.05 18.65
CA VAL A 64 1.82 3.07 18.84
C VAL A 64 3.11 2.64 18.15
N ARG A 65 3.92 3.61 17.75
CA ARG A 65 5.24 3.36 17.16
C ARG A 65 6.34 3.64 18.15
N GLY A 66 7.43 2.89 18.05
CA GLY A 66 8.60 3.05 18.90
C GLY A 66 9.43 4.31 18.64
N LEU A 67 9.07 5.08 17.60
CA LEU A 67 9.76 6.29 17.14
C LEU A 67 8.82 7.48 17.26
N ASP A 68 9.29 8.55 17.91
CA ASP A 68 8.43 9.65 18.36
C ASP A 68 8.14 10.69 17.27
N TYR A 69 8.72 10.52 16.08
CA TYR A 69 8.53 11.42 14.94
C TYR A 69 7.20 11.21 14.20
N TYR A 70 6.46 10.13 14.50
CA TYR A 70 5.21 9.84 13.78
C TYR A 70 4.12 10.85 14.13
N SER A 71 3.35 11.24 13.11
CA SER A 71 2.17 12.08 13.21
C SER A 71 1.01 11.45 12.43
N ARG A 72 -0.22 11.60 12.94
CA ARG A 72 -1.45 11.14 12.27
C ARG A 72 -1.45 9.62 12.00
N THR A 73 -1.42 9.19 10.74
CA THR A 73 -1.59 7.80 10.33
C THR A 73 -0.39 6.95 10.73
N VAL A 74 -0.66 5.81 11.37
CA VAL A 74 0.28 4.71 11.56
C VAL A 74 -0.43 3.41 11.15
N PHE A 75 0.29 2.49 10.53
CA PHE A 75 -0.30 1.23 10.05
C PHE A 75 0.71 0.09 10.08
N GLU A 76 0.23 -1.12 10.35
CA GLU A 76 0.98 -2.37 10.23
C GLU A 76 0.34 -3.26 9.18
N ILE A 77 1.18 -4.01 8.47
CA ILE A 77 0.77 -5.16 7.67
C ILE A 77 1.27 -6.39 8.43
N VAL A 78 0.32 -7.24 8.79
CA VAL A 78 0.55 -8.48 9.53
C VAL A 78 -0.05 -9.60 8.67
N PRO A 79 0.66 -10.72 8.46
CA PRO A 79 0.09 -11.90 7.83
C PRO A 79 -1.13 -12.42 8.60
N ALA A 80 -2.05 -13.08 7.91
CA ALA A 80 -3.21 -13.72 8.55
C ALA A 80 -2.79 -14.69 9.67
N SER A 81 -1.80 -15.54 9.40
CA SER A 81 -1.12 -16.44 10.35
C SER A 81 -0.42 -15.72 11.53
N GLY A 82 -0.18 -14.42 11.41
CA GLY A 82 0.54 -13.56 12.34
C GLY A 82 -0.35 -12.75 13.28
N GLN A 83 -1.67 -12.78 13.11
CA GLN A 83 -2.60 -11.95 13.87
C GLN A 83 -2.46 -12.24 15.39
N GLY A 84 -2.20 -11.21 16.20
CA GLY A 84 -2.01 -11.32 17.64
C GLY A 84 -0.61 -11.76 18.10
N LYS A 85 0.30 -12.14 17.19
CA LYS A 85 1.69 -12.47 17.54
C LYS A 85 2.52 -11.21 17.71
N THR A 86 3.39 -11.20 18.72
CA THR A 86 4.19 -10.02 19.12
C THR A 86 5.27 -9.63 18.08
N GLN A 87 5.56 -10.51 17.12
CA GLN A 87 6.51 -10.30 16.03
C GLN A 87 5.91 -10.54 14.62
N GLY A 88 4.58 -10.55 14.50
CA GLY A 88 3.91 -10.85 13.22
C GLY A 88 4.04 -9.77 12.15
N THR A 89 4.49 -8.56 12.48
CA THR A 89 4.54 -7.44 11.53
C THR A 89 5.63 -7.65 10.47
N VAL A 90 5.21 -7.69 9.20
CA VAL A 90 6.10 -7.79 8.03
C VAL A 90 6.42 -6.43 7.43
N CYS A 91 5.47 -5.49 7.51
CA CYS A 91 5.64 -4.11 7.07
C CYS A 91 4.98 -3.14 8.06
N ALA A 92 5.64 -2.01 8.28
CA ALA A 92 5.23 -1.00 9.24
C ALA A 92 5.49 0.39 8.68
N GLY A 93 4.54 1.29 8.82
CA GLY A 93 4.70 2.66 8.36
C GLY A 93 3.78 3.65 9.05
N GLY A 94 3.82 4.86 8.52
CA GLY A 94 3.02 5.98 8.98
C GLY A 94 3.51 7.31 8.43
N ARG A 95 2.79 8.37 8.79
CA ARG A 95 3.12 9.76 8.46
C ARG A 95 4.04 10.36 9.53
N TYR A 96 4.97 11.23 9.14
CA TYR A 96 6.03 11.77 10.03
C TYR A 96 6.45 13.18 9.63
N ASP A 97 5.53 14.13 9.74
CA ASP A 97 5.68 15.47 9.16
C ASP A 97 6.82 16.30 9.74
N LYS A 98 7.18 16.04 11.00
CA LYS A 98 8.19 16.83 11.72
C LYS A 98 9.61 16.31 11.56
N LEU A 99 9.79 15.14 10.94
CA LEU A 99 11.10 14.49 10.89
C LEU A 99 12.14 15.35 10.16
N VAL A 100 11.78 15.94 9.02
CA VAL A 100 12.70 16.78 8.24
C VAL A 100 13.09 18.03 9.00
N GLU A 101 12.14 18.65 9.70
CA GLU A 101 12.39 19.84 10.55
C GLU A 101 13.31 19.50 11.72
N HIS A 102 13.10 18.36 12.39
CA HIS A 102 13.97 17.88 13.47
C HIS A 102 15.43 17.64 13.01
N LEU A 103 15.64 17.42 11.71
CA LEU A 103 16.95 17.25 11.09
C LEU A 103 17.54 18.56 10.52
N GLY A 104 16.90 19.71 10.77
CA GLY A 104 17.35 21.02 10.32
C GLY A 104 16.91 21.40 8.90
N GLY A 105 16.02 20.63 8.27
CA GLY A 105 15.43 20.95 6.98
C GLY A 105 14.14 21.79 7.09
N PRO A 106 13.52 22.15 5.96
CA PRO A 106 12.23 22.83 5.96
C PRO A 106 11.09 21.91 6.42
N ALA A 107 10.00 22.51 6.93
CA ALA A 107 8.78 21.78 7.27
C ALA A 107 8.26 21.00 6.05
N THR A 108 8.35 19.67 6.11
CA THR A 108 8.11 18.79 4.96
C THR A 108 7.25 17.61 5.40
N PRO A 109 5.94 17.64 5.10
CA PRO A 109 5.06 16.52 5.38
C PRO A 109 5.50 15.25 4.65
N ALA A 110 5.50 14.12 5.33
CA ALA A 110 6.04 12.88 4.78
C ALA A 110 5.28 11.65 5.27
N VAL A 111 5.23 10.61 4.44
CA VAL A 111 4.67 9.30 4.78
C VAL A 111 5.56 8.24 4.15
N GLY A 112 5.72 7.13 4.86
CA GLY A 112 6.54 6.03 4.38
C GLY A 112 6.41 4.81 5.26
N TRP A 113 7.15 3.78 4.88
CA TRP A 113 7.11 2.48 5.51
C TRP A 113 8.46 1.79 5.36
N ALA A 114 8.66 0.77 6.17
CA ALA A 114 9.75 -0.17 6.06
C ALA A 114 9.19 -1.59 6.17
N LEU A 115 9.84 -2.54 5.51
CA LEU A 115 9.55 -3.96 5.63
C LEU A 115 10.83 -4.70 6.01
N GLY A 116 10.68 -5.85 6.67
CA GLY A 116 11.80 -6.75 6.93
C GLY A 116 11.90 -7.77 5.80
N GLU A 117 12.87 -7.64 4.91
CA GLU A 117 13.03 -8.50 3.74
C GLU A 117 13.15 -9.98 4.13
N GLU A 118 13.91 -10.26 5.19
CA GLU A 118 14.09 -11.61 5.73
C GLU A 118 12.77 -12.18 6.27
N ARG A 119 11.91 -11.33 6.85
CA ARG A 119 10.60 -11.76 7.36
C ARG A 119 9.63 -12.04 6.23
N VAL A 120 9.66 -11.21 5.18
CA VAL A 120 8.84 -11.45 3.99
C VAL A 120 9.29 -12.74 3.30
N ALA A 121 10.59 -12.96 3.17
CA ALA A 121 11.14 -14.20 2.60
C ALA A 121 10.75 -15.43 3.43
N ALA A 122 10.92 -15.38 4.76
CA ALA A 122 10.51 -16.46 5.65
C ALA A 122 9.01 -16.74 5.54
N TRP A 123 8.18 -15.70 5.53
CA TRP A 123 6.73 -15.85 5.36
C TRP A 123 6.34 -16.49 4.01
N LEU A 124 6.97 -16.07 2.91
CA LEU A 124 6.71 -16.63 1.58
C LEU A 124 7.07 -18.12 1.47
N VAL A 125 8.13 -18.55 2.17
CA VAL A 125 8.57 -19.95 2.18
C VAL A 125 7.78 -20.79 3.18
N GLU A 126 7.66 -20.32 4.42
CA GLU A 126 7.13 -21.11 5.56
C GLU A 126 5.60 -21.13 5.61
N ASP A 127 4.93 -20.01 5.33
CA ASP A 127 3.48 -19.90 5.48
C ASP A 127 2.73 -20.06 4.15
N ILE A 128 3.26 -19.52 3.05
CA ILE A 128 2.58 -19.57 1.74
C ILE A 128 3.11 -20.70 0.85
N GLY A 129 4.34 -21.18 1.07
CA GLY A 129 4.96 -22.21 0.23
C GLY A 129 5.12 -21.80 -1.24
N GLN A 130 5.22 -20.49 -1.50
CA GLN A 130 5.13 -19.92 -2.86
C GLN A 130 6.48 -19.78 -3.57
N LEU A 131 7.59 -19.88 -2.85
CA LEU A 131 8.92 -19.74 -3.42
C LEU A 131 9.76 -20.94 -3.05
N SER A 132 10.12 -21.74 -4.05
CA SER A 132 11.30 -22.59 -3.98
C SER A 132 12.55 -21.77 -4.30
N PRO A 133 13.75 -22.19 -3.85
CA PRO A 133 14.99 -21.52 -4.20
C PRO A 133 15.21 -21.34 -5.73
N GLY A 134 14.62 -22.20 -6.57
CA GLY A 134 14.68 -22.10 -8.04
C GLY A 134 13.69 -21.10 -8.66
N ASP A 135 12.72 -20.59 -7.91
CA ASP A 135 11.79 -19.55 -8.37
C ASP A 135 12.42 -18.16 -8.33
N VAL A 136 13.38 -17.96 -7.42
CA VAL A 136 14.09 -16.69 -7.23
C VAL A 136 14.98 -16.34 -8.43
N GLU A 137 15.57 -17.34 -9.10
CA GLU A 137 16.35 -17.12 -10.34
C GLU A 137 15.48 -16.71 -11.55
N ARG A 138 14.17 -17.00 -11.52
CA ARG A 138 13.21 -16.58 -12.56
C ARG A 138 12.61 -15.20 -12.34
N LEU A 139 12.78 -14.63 -11.14
CA LEU A 139 12.38 -13.26 -10.84
C LEU A 139 13.40 -12.29 -11.47
N GLY A 140 13.30 -12.09 -12.79
CA GLY A 140 13.91 -10.95 -13.45
C GLY A 140 13.35 -9.63 -12.90
N SER A 141 13.93 -8.50 -13.32
CA SER A 141 13.34 -7.18 -13.04
C SER A 141 11.86 -7.19 -13.45
N PRO A 142 10.91 -6.83 -12.58
CA PRO A 142 9.50 -6.81 -12.95
C PRO A 142 9.31 -5.72 -14.01
N GLU A 143 9.31 -6.12 -15.29
CA GLU A 143 8.92 -5.24 -16.38
C GLU A 143 7.50 -4.79 -16.10
N ILE A 144 7.25 -3.48 -16.17
CA ILE A 144 5.91 -2.94 -15.98
C ILE A 144 5.08 -3.38 -17.18
N THR A 145 4.09 -4.22 -16.98
CA THR A 145 3.21 -4.65 -18.07
C THR A 145 2.33 -3.48 -18.51
N LEU A 146 1.73 -2.77 -17.55
CA LEU A 146 0.83 -1.65 -17.82
C LEU A 146 1.19 -0.42 -17.01
N PHE A 147 1.27 0.73 -17.68
CA PHE A 147 1.24 2.04 -17.05
C PHE A 147 -0.13 2.71 -17.28
N ILE A 148 -0.77 3.13 -16.19
CA ILE A 148 -2.02 3.91 -16.22
C ILE A 148 -1.68 5.36 -15.89
N GLY A 149 -1.82 6.24 -16.89
CA GLY A 149 -1.67 7.68 -16.74
C GLY A 149 -3.00 8.36 -16.47
N ILE A 150 -3.05 9.32 -15.55
CA ILE A 150 -4.23 10.14 -15.28
C ILE A 150 -4.09 11.52 -15.94
N LEU A 151 -5.11 11.94 -16.68
CA LEU A 151 -5.14 13.25 -17.34
C LEU A 151 -5.73 14.32 -16.44
N THR A 152 -6.51 13.93 -15.44
CA THR A 152 -7.08 14.82 -14.42
C THR A 152 -7.00 14.19 -13.02
N PRO A 153 -7.01 14.99 -11.94
CA PRO A 153 -6.95 14.47 -10.58
C PRO A 153 -8.11 13.52 -10.23
N GLU A 154 -9.29 13.72 -10.81
CA GLU A 154 -10.50 12.94 -10.55
C GLU A 154 -10.35 11.48 -11.02
N ALA A 155 -9.49 11.23 -12.01
CA ALA A 155 -9.24 9.90 -12.55
C ALA A 155 -8.42 8.99 -11.61
N ILE A 156 -7.79 9.52 -10.55
CA ILE A 156 -6.92 8.73 -9.66
C ILE A 156 -7.66 7.56 -9.01
N ALA A 157 -8.92 7.76 -8.61
CA ALA A 157 -9.70 6.72 -7.94
C ALA A 157 -9.95 5.53 -8.89
N ALA A 158 -10.40 5.80 -10.12
CA ALA A 158 -10.63 4.77 -11.14
C ALA A 158 -9.32 4.08 -11.56
N ALA A 159 -8.24 4.84 -11.72
CA ALA A 159 -6.92 4.31 -12.06
C ALA A 159 -6.39 3.36 -10.97
N MET A 160 -6.52 3.75 -9.70
CA MET A 160 -6.08 2.94 -8.56
C MET A 160 -6.93 1.68 -8.38
N ALA A 161 -8.26 1.79 -8.49
CA ALA A 161 -9.15 0.64 -8.42
C ALA A 161 -8.82 -0.39 -9.53
N THR A 162 -8.63 0.09 -10.76
CA THR A 162 -8.24 -0.75 -11.91
C THR A 162 -6.89 -1.42 -11.67
N ALA A 163 -5.89 -0.66 -11.20
CA ALA A 163 -4.56 -1.19 -10.92
C ALA A 163 -4.54 -2.24 -9.81
N ILE A 164 -5.39 -2.13 -8.78
CA ILE A 164 -5.50 -3.12 -7.71
C ILE A 164 -6.00 -4.46 -8.25
N VAL A 165 -7.05 -4.44 -9.06
CA VAL A 165 -7.59 -5.65 -9.70
C VAL A 165 -6.53 -6.28 -10.59
N LEU A 166 -5.89 -5.49 -11.46
CA LEU A 166 -4.82 -5.96 -12.34
C LEU A 166 -3.64 -6.59 -11.57
N ARG A 167 -3.18 -5.96 -10.48
CA ARG A 167 -2.11 -6.51 -9.63
C ARG A 167 -2.52 -7.80 -8.94
N ARG A 168 -3.77 -7.91 -8.48
CA ARG A 168 -4.33 -9.15 -7.93
C ARG A 168 -4.37 -10.26 -8.98
N SER A 169 -4.57 -9.89 -10.25
CA SER A 169 -4.53 -10.80 -11.41
C SER A 169 -3.12 -11.06 -11.95
N GLY A 170 -2.06 -10.64 -11.25
CA GLY A 170 -0.66 -10.87 -11.64
C GLY A 170 -0.09 -9.89 -12.68
N VAL A 171 -0.86 -8.88 -13.10
CA VAL A 171 -0.38 -7.87 -14.06
C VAL A 171 0.43 -6.80 -13.32
N THR A 172 1.72 -6.70 -13.64
CA THR A 172 2.60 -5.65 -13.09
C THR A 172 2.14 -4.27 -13.58
N THR A 173 1.44 -3.52 -12.72
CA THR A 173 0.76 -2.27 -13.09
C THR A 173 1.25 -1.08 -12.27
N SER A 174 1.65 0.00 -12.95
CA SER A 174 2.01 1.29 -12.34
C SER A 174 0.96 2.35 -12.66
N VAL A 175 0.77 3.33 -11.76
CA VAL A 175 -0.18 4.45 -11.91
C VAL A 175 0.55 5.77 -11.71
N SER A 176 0.24 6.80 -12.49
CA SER A 176 0.68 8.17 -12.18
C SER A 176 -0.18 8.77 -11.06
N PHE A 177 0.46 9.28 -10.01
CA PHE A 177 -0.26 9.99 -8.94
C PHE A 177 -0.64 11.43 -9.30
N ASP A 178 0.16 12.08 -10.15
CA ASP A 178 -0.09 13.44 -10.61
C ASP A 178 -0.71 13.45 -12.01
N ALA A 179 -1.73 14.29 -12.19
CA ALA A 179 -2.28 14.57 -13.49
C ALA A 179 -1.26 15.26 -14.40
N ALA A 180 -1.20 14.81 -15.65
CA ALA A 180 -0.22 15.32 -16.60
C ALA A 180 -0.72 15.22 -18.04
N LYS A 181 -0.08 15.99 -18.92
CA LYS A 181 -0.33 15.93 -20.37
C LYS A 181 0.07 14.55 -20.93
N PRO A 182 -0.62 14.05 -21.97
CA PRO A 182 -0.33 12.74 -22.58
C PRO A 182 1.14 12.50 -22.90
N ASP A 183 1.86 13.49 -23.46
CA ASP A 183 3.28 13.36 -23.80
C ASP A 183 4.18 13.11 -22.59
N LYS A 184 3.87 13.72 -21.43
CA LYS A 184 4.63 13.51 -20.19
C LYS A 184 4.38 12.10 -19.64
N LEU A 185 3.15 11.63 -19.70
CA LEU A 185 2.76 10.29 -19.27
C LEU A 185 3.34 9.21 -20.18
N LEU A 186 3.37 9.44 -21.50
CA LEU A 186 4.03 8.55 -22.45
C LEU A 186 5.53 8.43 -22.16
N ARG A 187 6.23 9.55 -21.93
CA ARG A 187 7.64 9.51 -21.52
C ARG A 187 7.85 8.78 -20.21
N GLN A 188 6.93 8.93 -19.26
CA GLN A 188 7.00 8.21 -17.98
C GLN A 188 6.82 6.70 -18.18
N ALA A 189 5.86 6.28 -19.00
CA ALA A 189 5.63 4.88 -19.35
C ALA A 189 6.87 4.25 -20.01
N ILE A 190 7.46 4.93 -21.00
CA ILE A 190 8.69 4.47 -21.68
C ILE A 190 9.85 4.35 -20.69
N ARG A 191 10.03 5.36 -19.81
CA ARG A 191 11.10 5.34 -18.79
C ARG A 191 10.96 4.18 -17.80
N LEU A 192 9.71 3.78 -17.50
CA LEU A 192 9.41 2.64 -16.63
C LEU A 192 9.49 1.29 -17.36
N GLY A 193 9.79 1.28 -18.66
CA GLY A 193 9.79 0.05 -19.47
C GLY A 193 8.39 -0.56 -19.59
N ALA A 194 7.35 0.27 -19.63
CA ALA A 194 5.98 -0.22 -19.73
C ALA A 194 5.71 -0.83 -21.12
N ARG A 195 5.12 -2.02 -21.20
CA ARG A 195 4.67 -2.58 -22.49
C ARG A 195 3.42 -1.88 -23.01
N TYR A 196 2.46 -1.65 -22.11
CA TYR A 196 1.19 -1.01 -22.43
C TYR A 196 1.02 0.33 -21.72
N LEU A 197 0.29 1.24 -22.37
CA LEU A 197 -0.14 2.53 -21.85
C LEU A 197 -1.66 2.64 -21.92
N ALA A 198 -2.27 2.99 -20.80
CA ALA A 198 -3.66 3.43 -20.73
C ALA A 198 -3.69 4.86 -20.17
N LEU A 199 -4.48 5.75 -20.76
CA LEU A 199 -4.68 7.11 -20.27
C LEU A 199 -6.14 7.26 -19.85
N ILE A 200 -6.38 7.84 -18.66
CA ILE A 200 -7.73 8.04 -18.13
C ILE A 200 -7.94 9.54 -17.91
N GLY A 201 -8.83 10.12 -18.70
CA GLY A 201 -9.34 11.47 -18.56
C GLY A 201 -10.87 11.49 -18.44
N PRO A 202 -11.49 12.68 -18.64
CA PRO A 202 -12.92 12.85 -18.51
C PRO A 202 -13.73 11.95 -19.47
N ASP A 203 -13.23 11.75 -20.70
CA ASP A 203 -13.90 10.96 -21.73
C ASP A 203 -13.89 9.46 -21.39
N GLU A 204 -12.77 8.94 -20.87
CA GLU A 204 -12.67 7.55 -20.42
C GLU A 204 -13.53 7.29 -19.18
N LEU A 205 -13.57 8.24 -18.25
CA LEU A 205 -14.45 8.14 -17.07
C LEU A 205 -15.93 8.17 -17.46
N ALA A 206 -16.31 9.04 -18.42
CA ALA A 206 -17.70 9.18 -18.86
C ALA A 206 -18.18 7.99 -19.70
N SER A 207 -17.31 7.46 -20.56
CA SER A 207 -17.64 6.32 -21.44
C SER A 207 -17.52 4.96 -20.75
N GLY A 208 -16.77 4.87 -19.65
CA GLY A 208 -16.41 3.60 -19.02
C GLY A 208 -15.53 2.73 -19.92
N GLN A 209 -14.82 3.35 -20.87
CA GLN A 209 -13.91 2.68 -21.81
C GLN A 209 -12.55 3.36 -21.76
N VAL A 210 -11.50 2.61 -22.08
CA VAL A 210 -10.12 3.10 -22.13
C VAL A 210 -9.42 2.59 -23.38
N THR A 211 -8.61 3.44 -23.98
CA THR A 211 -7.73 3.04 -25.08
C THR A 211 -6.45 2.45 -24.50
N LEU A 212 -6.24 1.16 -24.75
CA LEU A 212 -5.01 0.47 -24.41
C LEU A 212 -4.07 0.51 -25.61
N LYS A 213 -2.94 1.18 -25.45
CA LYS A 213 -1.89 1.33 -26.47
C LYS A 213 -0.72 0.40 -26.19
N ASP A 214 -0.38 -0.45 -27.14
CA ASP A 214 0.87 -1.21 -27.14
C ASP A 214 2.03 -0.28 -27.54
N LEU A 215 3.05 -0.14 -26.69
CA LEU A 215 4.16 0.77 -26.95
C LEU A 215 5.22 0.17 -27.91
N GLU A 216 5.21 -1.14 -28.13
CA GLU A 216 6.09 -1.82 -29.08
C GLU A 216 5.48 -1.82 -30.48
N THR A 217 4.26 -2.35 -30.63
CA THR A 217 3.59 -2.48 -31.93
C THR A 217 2.91 -1.19 -32.39
N ARG A 218 2.64 -0.28 -31.44
CA ARG A 218 1.85 0.97 -31.63
C ARG A 218 0.38 0.74 -31.92
N GLU A 219 -0.10 -0.50 -31.81
CA GLU A 219 -1.51 -0.81 -31.94
C GLU A 219 -2.32 -0.25 -30.77
N GLN A 220 -3.58 0.06 -31.05
CA GLN A 220 -4.52 0.60 -30.07
C GLN A 220 -5.81 -0.20 -30.12
N ARG A 221 -6.33 -0.54 -28.94
CA ARG A 221 -7.61 -1.21 -28.79
C ARG A 221 -8.42 -0.54 -27.69
N VAL A 222 -9.71 -0.38 -27.94
CA VAL A 222 -10.64 0.16 -26.96
C VAL A 222 -11.19 -0.99 -26.13
N MET A 223 -11.11 -0.86 -24.81
CA MET A 223 -11.52 -1.87 -23.84
C MET A 223 -12.40 -1.23 -22.77
N PRO A 224 -13.25 -1.99 -22.07
CA PRO A 224 -13.90 -1.49 -20.86
C PRO A 224 -12.85 -1.00 -19.84
N LEU A 225 -13.11 0.12 -19.18
CA LEU A 225 -12.33 0.62 -18.05
C LEU A 225 -12.65 -0.23 -16.81
N ASN A 226 -12.20 -1.48 -16.84
CA ASN A 226 -12.45 -2.49 -15.83
C ASN A 226 -11.19 -3.37 -15.71
N GLY A 227 -10.73 -3.61 -14.49
CA GLY A 227 -9.51 -4.35 -14.24
C GLY A 227 -9.56 -5.81 -14.70
N ASP A 228 -10.71 -6.47 -14.61
CA ASP A 228 -10.87 -7.87 -15.02
C ASP A 228 -10.81 -7.99 -16.55
N ALA A 229 -11.54 -7.12 -17.26
CA ALA A 229 -11.53 -7.08 -18.73
C ALA A 229 -10.13 -6.75 -19.30
N LEU A 230 -9.40 -5.84 -18.63
CA LEU A 230 -8.03 -5.52 -18.99
C LEU A 230 -7.07 -6.69 -18.69
N ALA A 231 -7.24 -7.38 -17.55
CA ALA A 231 -6.42 -8.55 -17.21
C ALA A 231 -6.57 -9.68 -18.24
N GLU A 232 -7.80 -10.01 -18.63
CA GLU A 232 -8.10 -11.03 -19.65
C GLU A 232 -7.45 -10.69 -20.99
N SER A 233 -7.56 -9.43 -21.40
CA SER A 233 -7.01 -8.91 -22.66
C SER A 233 -5.47 -8.92 -22.71
N LEU A 234 -4.81 -8.85 -21.55
CA LEU A 234 -3.35 -8.86 -21.42
C LEU A 234 -2.76 -10.28 -21.35
N GLY A 235 -3.59 -11.32 -21.45
CA GLY A 235 -3.12 -12.69 -21.66
C GLY A 235 -2.51 -13.36 -20.43
N LEU A 236 -2.80 -12.85 -19.23
CA LEU A 236 -2.47 -13.56 -18.00
C LEU A 236 -3.63 -14.50 -17.66
N SER A 237 -3.38 -15.79 -17.88
CA SER A 237 -4.14 -16.86 -17.24
C SER A 237 -4.12 -16.62 -15.74
N GLN A 238 -5.25 -16.89 -15.09
CA GLN A 238 -5.59 -16.53 -13.71
C GLN A 238 -4.38 -16.45 -12.76
N PRO A 239 -4.35 -15.46 -11.84
CA PRO A 239 -3.33 -15.42 -10.81
C PRO A 239 -3.28 -16.78 -10.08
N PRO A 240 -2.14 -17.18 -9.50
CA PRO A 240 -2.17 -18.23 -8.49
C PRO A 240 -3.27 -17.88 -7.50
N ASP A 241 -4.15 -18.84 -7.21
CA ASP A 241 -5.33 -18.63 -6.40
C ASP A 241 -4.96 -17.99 -5.04
N MET A 242 -5.17 -16.68 -4.93
CA MET A 242 -4.87 -15.91 -3.73
C MET A 242 -5.95 -16.09 -2.65
N SER A 243 -7.10 -16.71 -2.96
CA SER A 243 -8.15 -16.99 -1.97
C SER A 243 -7.67 -17.99 -0.92
N ALA A 244 -6.82 -18.95 -1.33
CA ALA A 244 -6.16 -19.88 -0.43
C ALA A 244 -5.23 -19.22 0.61
N ILE A 245 -4.80 -17.96 0.38
CA ILE A 245 -3.92 -17.19 1.29
C ILE A 245 -4.73 -16.33 2.25
N LEU A 246 -5.91 -15.87 1.84
CA LEU A 246 -6.81 -15.08 2.69
C LEU A 246 -7.67 -15.97 3.61
N GLU A 247 -7.88 -17.24 3.24
CA GLU A 247 -8.65 -18.22 4.01
C GLU A 247 -7.80 -19.08 4.96
N ARG A 248 -6.48 -18.89 5.02
CA ARG A 248 -5.54 -19.57 5.93
C ARG A 248 -4.91 -18.62 6.93
#